data_AF-A0A9X9A3A9-F1
#
_entry.id   AF-A0A9X9A3A9-F1
#
_cell.length_a   1.000
_cell.length_b   1.000
_cell.length_c   1.000
_cell.angle_alpha   90.00
_cell.angle_beta   90.00
_cell.angle_gamma   90.00
#
_symmetry.space_group_name_H-M   'P 1'
#
loop_
_entity.id
_entity.type
_entity.pdbx_description
1 polymer ?
#
loop_
_entity_poly.entity_id
_entity_poly.type
_entity_poly.pdbx_seq_one_letter_code
_entity_poly.pdbx_strand_id
1 'polypeptide(L)' 'QGDSTYWGRRAPILFPIVGRLVDNTYYVDGKPYSLTQHGFARDLTFSVKEQSETKITYIVTSNEETLKKYPYEFELLV' A
#
# COMPACT_ATOMS: atom_id res chain seq x y z
N GLN A 1 14.48 16.43 1.13
CA GLN A 1 13.22 16.68 1.86
C GLN A 1 11.98 16.42 0.98
N GLY A 2 11.93 15.38 0.12
CA GLY A 2 10.74 15.15 -0.71
C GLY A 2 10.33 16.38 -1.54
N ASP A 3 11.33 17.05 -2.13
CA ASP A 3 11.14 18.23 -2.96
C ASP A 3 10.32 17.84 -4.19
N SER A 4 9.14 18.42 -4.36
CA SER A 4 8.23 18.10 -5.46
C SER A 4 8.81 18.36 -6.85
N THR A 5 9.85 19.20 -6.96
CA THR A 5 10.57 19.46 -8.21
C THR A 5 11.30 18.21 -8.71
N TYR A 6 11.79 17.36 -7.79
CA TYR A 6 12.57 16.17 -8.12
C TYR A 6 11.83 14.88 -7.75
N TRP A 7 11.32 14.79 -6.52
CA TRP A 7 10.55 13.67 -6.00
C TRP A 7 9.72 14.09 -4.79
N GLY A 8 8.41 14.25 -4.97
CA GLY A 8 7.48 14.72 -3.93
C GLY A 8 7.14 13.70 -2.83
N ARG A 9 7.87 12.58 -2.73
CA ARG A 9 7.65 11.55 -1.69
C ARG A 9 8.91 11.34 -0.86
N ARG A 10 8.75 10.67 0.28
CA ARG A 10 9.83 10.26 1.17
C ARG A 10 9.52 8.85 1.68
N ALA A 11 10.49 7.94 1.57
CA ALA A 11 10.44 6.58 2.11
C ALA A 11 9.03 5.91 2.05
N PRO A 12 8.41 5.80 0.86
CA PRO A 12 7.05 5.26 0.76
C PRO A 12 7.03 3.76 1.09
N ILE A 13 5.97 3.31 1.77
CA ILE A 13 5.66 1.88 1.94
C ILE A 13 5.11 1.31 0.63
N LEU A 14 5.71 0.22 0.15
CA LEU A 14 5.36 -0.42 -1.12
C LEU A 14 4.57 -1.71 -0.82
N PHE A 15 3.26 -1.67 -0.98
CA PHE A 15 2.37 -2.80 -0.73
C PHE A 15 1.07 -2.65 -1.54
N PRO A 16 0.53 -3.74 -2.13
CA PRO A 16 0.95 -5.14 -1.99
C PRO A 16 2.03 -5.59 -3.00
N ILE A 17 2.56 -4.69 -3.82
CA ILE A 17 3.58 -5.02 -4.83
C ILE A 17 4.78 -4.07 -4.78
N VAL A 18 5.92 -4.56 -5.27
CA VAL A 18 7.11 -3.76 -5.57
C VAL A 18 7.25 -3.63 -7.09
N GLY A 19 7.67 -2.45 -7.58
CA GLY A 19 7.77 -2.17 -9.02
C GLY A 19 6.41 -1.96 -9.67
N ARG A 20 6.30 -2.29 -10.96
CA ARG A 20 5.11 -2.06 -11.79
C ARG A 20 4.71 -3.37 -12.48
N LEU A 21 3.40 -3.61 -12.58
CA LEU A 21 2.85 -4.71 -13.37
C LEU A 21 2.80 -4.33 -14.86
N VAL A 22 2.93 -5.32 -15.74
CA VAL A 22 2.61 -5.14 -17.17
C VAL A 22 1.16 -4.70 -17.27
N ASP A 23 0.91 -3.62 -18.02
CA ASP A 23 -0.42 -3.00 -18.17
C ASP A 23 -1.16 -2.70 -16.86
N ASN A 24 -0.41 -2.50 -15.76
CA ASN A 24 -0.95 -2.30 -14.41
C ASN A 24 -1.91 -3.41 -13.95
N THR A 25 -1.82 -4.63 -14.51
CA THR A 25 -2.82 -5.68 -14.33
C THR A 25 -2.17 -7.00 -13.91
N TYR A 26 -2.84 -7.72 -13.00
CA TYR A 26 -2.52 -9.09 -12.62
C TYR A 26 -3.81 -9.90 -12.51
N TYR A 27 -3.68 -11.22 -12.39
CA TYR A 27 -4.82 -12.13 -12.38
C TYR A 27 -4.84 -12.97 -11.10
N VAL A 28 -6.03 -13.14 -10.53
CA VAL A 28 -6.32 -14.08 -9.44
C VAL A 28 -7.48 -14.95 -9.91
N ASP A 29 -7.28 -16.27 -9.95
CA ASP A 29 -8.27 -17.24 -10.43
C ASP A 29 -8.87 -16.86 -11.80
N GLY A 30 -8.02 -16.37 -12.71
CA GLY A 30 -8.43 -15.92 -14.05
C GLY A 30 -9.16 -14.57 -14.10
N LYS A 31 -9.47 -13.94 -12.95
CA LYS A 31 -10.09 -12.62 -12.88
C LYS A 31 -9.01 -11.52 -12.86
N PRO A 32 -9.13 -10.47 -13.69
CA PRO A 32 -8.17 -9.37 -13.71
C PRO A 32 -8.37 -8.39 -12.55
N TYR A 33 -7.26 -7.86 -12.06
CA TYR A 33 -7.20 -6.83 -11.03
C TYR A 33 -6.14 -5.79 -11.41
N SER A 34 -6.41 -4.52 -11.12
CA SER A 34 -5.52 -3.42 -11.48
C SER A 34 -4.83 -2.79 -10.26
N LEU A 35 -3.52 -2.60 -10.35
CA LEU A 35 -2.68 -1.93 -9.35
C LEU A 35 -1.74 -0.95 -10.02
N THR A 36 -1.58 0.23 -9.41
CA THR A 36 -0.54 1.18 -9.82
C THR A 36 0.83 0.71 -9.34
N GLN A 37 1.89 1.30 -9.91
CA GLN A 37 3.26 1.04 -9.48
C GLN A 37 3.39 1.16 -7.95
N HIS A 38 4.08 0.21 -7.32
CA HIS A 38 4.31 0.09 -5.88
C HIS A 38 3.04 -0.09 -5.01
N GLY A 39 1.92 -0.49 -5.62
CA GLY A 39 0.67 -0.72 -4.91
C GLY A 39 0.06 0.57 -4.35
N PHE A 40 -0.72 0.44 -3.29
CA PHE A 40 -1.59 1.50 -2.78
C PHE A 40 -1.31 1.92 -1.32
N ALA A 41 -0.49 1.18 -0.56
CA ALA A 41 -0.32 1.46 0.87
C ALA A 41 0.16 2.89 1.15
N ARG A 42 1.07 3.44 0.33
CA ARG A 42 1.55 4.82 0.44
C ARG A 42 0.49 5.92 0.28
N ASP A 43 -0.72 5.56 -0.14
CA ASP A 43 -1.84 6.49 -0.36
C ASP A 43 -2.97 6.26 0.67
N LEU A 44 -2.79 5.33 1.62
CA LEU A 44 -3.74 5.06 2.70
C LEU A 44 -3.32 5.77 4.01
N THR A 45 -4.33 6.12 4.81
CA THR A 45 -4.11 6.61 6.18
C THR A 45 -3.96 5.43 7.13
N PHE A 46 -2.81 5.34 7.80
CA PHE A 46 -2.59 4.36 8.85
C PHE A 46 -3.07 4.90 10.21
N SER A 47 -3.59 4.02 11.04
CA SER A 47 -3.93 4.31 12.44
C SER A 47 -2.81 3.83 13.37
N VAL A 48 -2.68 4.41 14.56
CA VAL A 48 -1.72 3.93 15.57
C VAL A 48 -2.30 2.68 16.24
N LYS A 49 -1.57 1.56 16.20
CA LYS A 49 -1.91 0.33 16.90
C LYS A 49 -1.34 0.31 18.31
N GLU A 50 -0.05 0.61 18.44
CA GLU A 50 0.68 0.64 19.70
C GLU A 50 1.77 1.71 19.65
N GLN A 51 2.05 2.34 20.78
CA GLN A 51 3.08 3.37 20.90
C GLN A 51 3.72 3.33 22.29
N SER A 52 5.05 3.38 22.32
CA SER A 52 5.88 3.57 23.51
C SER A 52 6.90 4.70 23.26
N GLU A 53 7.80 4.95 24.21
CA GLU A 53 8.85 5.97 24.07
C GLU A 53 9.82 5.69 22.91
N THR A 54 10.06 4.42 22.58
CA THR A 54 11.07 4.01 21.60
C THR A 54 10.51 3.21 20.42
N LYS A 55 9.19 2.98 20.39
CA LYS A 55 8.52 2.22 19.34
C LYS A 55 7.16 2.83 19.01
N ILE A 56 6.79 2.83 17.75
CA ILE A 56 5.41 3.05 17.29
C ILE A 56 5.09 2.00 16.24
N THR A 57 3.86 1.50 16.25
CA THR A 57 3.36 0.61 15.20
C THR A 57 2.10 1.19 14.63
N TYR A 58 2.11 1.34 13.32
CA TYR A 58 0.99 1.79 12.51
C TYR A 58 0.28 0.57 11.92
N ILE A 59 -1.04 0.67 11.73
CA ILE A 59 -1.84 -0.38 11.11
C ILE A 59 -2.76 0.19 10.03
N VAL A 60 -2.93 -0.56 8.95
CA VAL A 60 -4.03 -0.42 8.00
C VAL A 60 -4.60 -1.79 7.66
N THR A 61 -5.92 -1.91 7.62
CA THR A 61 -6.63 -3.15 7.31
C THR A 61 -7.29 -3.06 5.94
N SER A 62 -7.59 -4.20 5.33
CA SER A 62 -8.39 -4.25 4.10
C SER A 62 -9.74 -3.57 4.29
N ASN A 63 -10.23 -2.91 3.23
CA ASN A 63 -11.56 -2.32 3.15
C ASN A 63 -12.13 -2.59 1.75
N GLU A 64 -13.37 -2.18 1.51
CA GLU A 64 -14.06 -2.40 0.23
C GLU A 64 -13.27 -1.89 -0.99
N GLU A 65 -12.58 -0.74 -0.86
CA GLU A 65 -11.81 -0.14 -1.95
C GLU A 65 -10.48 -0.87 -2.22
N THR A 66 -9.81 -1.37 -1.18
CA THR A 66 -8.59 -2.15 -1.36
C THR A 66 -8.90 -3.54 -1.88
N LEU A 67 -10.00 -4.17 -1.45
CA LEU A 67 -10.44 -5.49 -1.91
C LEU A 67 -10.84 -5.52 -3.39
N LYS A 68 -11.30 -4.39 -3.95
CA LYS A 68 -11.50 -4.24 -5.40
C LYS A 68 -10.21 -4.35 -6.21
N LYS A 69 -9.07 -4.00 -5.61
CA LYS A 69 -7.74 -3.98 -6.27
C LYS A 69 -6.87 -5.18 -5.89
N TYR A 70 -7.05 -5.70 -4.68
CA TYR A 70 -6.31 -6.79 -4.08
C TYR A 70 -7.27 -7.67 -3.27
N PRO A 71 -7.75 -8.80 -3.84
CA PRO A 71 -8.89 -9.57 -3.32
C PRO A 71 -8.51 -10.48 -2.15
N TYR A 72 -7.67 -9.98 -1.24
CA TYR A 72 -7.25 -10.66 -0.05
C TYR A 72 -7.45 -9.72 1.13
N GLU A 73 -8.10 -10.22 2.18
CA GLU A 73 -8.13 -9.52 3.46
C GLU A 73 -6.71 -9.41 4.01
N PHE A 74 -6.38 -8.26 4.60
CA PHE A 74 -5.05 -8.03 5.14
C PHE A 74 -5.08 -7.11 6.36
N GLU A 75 -4.06 -7.28 7.21
CA GLU A 75 -3.61 -6.29 8.17
C GLU A 75 -2.14 -6.00 7.89
N LEU A 76 -1.81 -4.75 7.57
CA LEU A 76 -0.44 -4.31 7.35
C LEU A 76 0.02 -3.52 8.57
N LEU A 77 0.98 -4.07 9.31
CA LEU A 77 1.64 -3.44 10.44
C LEU A 77 3.02 -2.92 10.01
N VAL A 78 3.33 -1.68 10.38
CA VAL A 78 4.62 -1.02 10.13
C VAL A 78 5.15 -0.47 11.43
#